data_AF-A6DH25-F1
#
_entry.id   AF-A6DH25-F1
#
_cell.length_a   1.000
_cell.length_b   1.000
_cell.length_c   1.000
_cell.angle_alpha   90.00
_cell.angle_beta   90.00
_cell.angle_gamma   90.00
#
_symmetry.space_group_name_H-M   'P 1'
#
loop_
_entity.id
_entity.type
_entity.pdbx_description
1 polymer ?
#
loop_
_entity_poly.entity_id
_entity_poly.type
_entity_poly.pdbx_seq_one_letter_code
_entity_poly.pdbx_strand_id
1 'polypeptide(L)'
;MWSLISDFIYKDQHYIEIAFASSRQGKIKIKFKVRFFMRNLLKVSTIFVLALFFVLRPQAEAAIENKESDVSTLIVTGYSLHSRLLADLLQFHTKQPVIFITSPNAKEVLFVPAQRKDVPAQKPLKVLAAEFHNFVNFAHPKQVVLLGEEKFIPKHYRDVLNPNIKTYALTDKDWKIIATQCEELFGISGLAAKFQAELDRLARGGANIGTQESREPQIVLPKK
;
A
#
# COMPACT_ATOMS: atom_id res chain seq x y z
N MET A 1 -53.71 -20.10 26.77
CA MET A 1 -53.34 -20.73 25.48
C MET A 1 -52.99 -19.66 24.42
N TRP A 2 -52.12 -18.70 24.75
CA TRP A 2 -51.63 -17.64 23.85
C TRP A 2 -50.23 -17.20 24.36
N SER A 3 -49.34 -18.18 24.59
CA SER A 3 -48.00 -17.96 25.16
C SER A 3 -46.95 -18.96 24.64
N LEU A 4 -47.26 -19.78 23.64
CA LEU A 4 -46.38 -20.86 23.18
C LEU A 4 -46.05 -20.80 21.67
N ILE A 5 -46.39 -19.71 20.98
CA ILE A 5 -46.11 -19.53 19.54
C ILE A 5 -45.12 -18.36 19.28
N SER A 6 -44.87 -17.46 20.24
CA SER A 6 -43.86 -16.40 20.07
C SER A 6 -42.42 -16.88 20.27
N ASP A 7 -42.21 -18.01 20.96
CA ASP A 7 -40.87 -18.43 21.40
C ASP A 7 -40.19 -19.44 20.48
N PHE A 8 -40.86 -19.86 19.40
CA PHE A 8 -40.31 -20.85 18.45
C PHE A 8 -39.82 -20.26 17.11
N ILE A 9 -39.99 -18.96 16.86
CA ILE A 9 -39.46 -18.29 15.65
C ILE A 9 -38.36 -17.27 16.01
N TYR A 10 -37.52 -17.60 17.00
CA TYR A 10 -36.36 -16.75 17.35
C TYR A 10 -35.07 -17.54 17.60
N LYS A 11 -34.93 -18.72 16.99
CA LYS A 11 -33.80 -19.61 17.30
C LYS A 11 -33.22 -20.36 16.11
N ASP A 12 -32.92 -19.66 15.02
CA ASP A 12 -31.98 -20.20 14.02
C ASP A 12 -30.94 -19.14 13.64
N GLN A 13 -29.80 -19.18 14.34
CA GLN A 13 -28.59 -18.46 13.95
C GLN A 13 -27.73 -19.40 13.10
N HIS A 14 -27.73 -19.20 11.79
CA HIS A 14 -26.83 -19.92 10.90
C HIS A 14 -25.46 -19.23 10.88
N TYR A 15 -24.42 -19.97 11.27
CA TYR A 15 -23.03 -19.57 11.12
C TYR A 15 -22.47 -20.17 9.84
N ILE A 16 -21.78 -19.38 9.04
CA ILE A 16 -20.97 -19.89 7.92
C ILE A 16 -19.53 -19.99 8.44
N GLU A 17 -19.00 -21.21 8.56
CA GLU A 17 -17.58 -21.45 8.81
C GLU A 17 -16.86 -21.56 7.46
N ILE A 18 -15.91 -20.65 7.20
CA ILE A 18 -14.99 -20.77 6.06
C ILE A 18 -13.60 -21.05 6.65
N ALA A 19 -13.02 -22.18 6.27
CA ALA A 19 -11.67 -22.57 6.68
C ALA A 19 -10.68 -22.27 5.54
N PHE A 20 -9.63 -21.51 5.84
CA PHE A 20 -8.52 -21.29 4.91
C PHE A 20 -7.33 -22.16 5.34
N ALA A 21 -6.77 -22.92 4.41
CA ALA A 21 -5.51 -23.62 4.61
C ALA A 21 -4.36 -22.68 4.24
N SER A 22 -3.59 -22.23 5.23
CA SER A 22 -2.30 -21.54 5.01
C SER A 22 -1.19 -22.58 4.90
N SER A 23 -0.36 -22.48 3.86
CA SER A 23 0.64 -23.49 3.48
C SER A 23 1.82 -23.61 4.45
N ARG A 24 2.03 -22.68 5.41
CA ARG A 24 3.14 -22.81 6.37
C ARG A 24 2.86 -22.66 7.85
N GLN A 25 1.74 -22.11 8.31
CA GLN A 25 1.36 -22.16 9.73
C GLN A 25 -0.16 -22.03 9.91
N GLY A 26 -0.78 -23.06 10.53
CA GLY A 26 -2.08 -23.01 11.23
C GLY A 26 -3.33 -22.70 10.39
N LYS A 27 -4.37 -23.55 10.52
CA LYS A 27 -5.72 -23.24 9.99
C LYS A 27 -6.31 -22.04 10.73
N ILE A 28 -6.46 -20.90 10.06
CA ILE A 28 -7.19 -19.75 10.61
C ILE A 28 -8.69 -19.99 10.35
N LYS A 29 -9.49 -20.06 11.42
CA LYS A 29 -10.96 -20.12 11.33
C LYS A 29 -11.54 -18.75 11.65
N ILE A 30 -12.26 -18.16 10.69
CA ILE A 30 -12.99 -16.90 10.89
C ILE A 30 -14.49 -17.19 10.84
N LYS A 31 -15.23 -16.78 11.88
CA LYS A 31 -16.69 -16.92 11.95
C LYS A 31 -17.36 -15.60 11.61
N PHE A 32 -18.17 -15.57 10.56
CA PHE A 32 -19.04 -14.44 10.25
C PHE A 32 -20.47 -14.70 10.72
N LYS A 33 -21.10 -13.70 11.32
CA LYS A 33 -22.50 -13.71 11.74
C LYS A 33 -23.34 -12.98 10.69
N VAL A 34 -24.18 -13.70 9.96
CA VAL A 34 -25.08 -13.11 8.96
C VAL A 34 -26.52 -13.19 9.46
N ARG A 35 -27.26 -12.07 9.43
CA ARG A 35 -28.66 -11.99 9.86
C ARG A 35 -29.55 -11.88 8.62
N PHE A 36 -30.29 -12.93 8.29
CA PHE A 36 -31.24 -12.93 7.18
C PHE A 36 -32.64 -12.50 7.64
N PHE A 37 -33.30 -11.63 6.89
CA PHE A 37 -34.69 -11.24 7.10
C PHE A 37 -35.57 -11.93 6.06
N MET A 38 -36.23 -13.03 6.45
CA MET A 38 -37.06 -13.87 5.58
C MET A 38 -38.43 -13.23 5.35
N ARG A 39 -38.61 -12.55 4.21
CA ARG A 39 -39.95 -12.19 3.71
C ARG A 39 -39.95 -12.21 2.19
N ASN A 40 -39.73 -13.37 1.58
CA ASN A 40 -40.15 -13.76 0.21
C ASN A 40 -39.35 -15.00 -0.25
N LEU A 41 -39.85 -16.19 0.08
CA LEU A 41 -39.22 -17.48 -0.26
C LEU A 41 -39.12 -17.74 -1.78
N LEU A 42 -39.90 -17.04 -2.62
CA LEU A 42 -39.92 -17.26 -4.07
C LEU A 42 -38.76 -16.58 -4.83
N LYS A 43 -38.01 -15.64 -4.23
CA LYS A 43 -36.86 -14.96 -4.87
C LYS A 43 -35.50 -15.57 -4.52
N VAL A 44 -35.47 -16.54 -3.59
CA VAL A 44 -34.22 -17.14 -3.08
C VAL A 44 -33.65 -18.18 -4.05
N SER A 45 -34.49 -18.79 -4.89
CA SER A 45 -34.07 -19.80 -5.88
C SER A 45 -33.11 -19.22 -6.94
N THR A 46 -33.35 -18.00 -7.42
CA THR A 46 -32.53 -17.39 -8.47
C THR A 46 -31.13 -16.98 -8.00
N ILE A 47 -30.97 -16.68 -6.71
CA ILE A 47 -29.66 -16.32 -6.14
C ILE A 47 -28.79 -17.57 -5.91
N PHE A 48 -29.41 -18.73 -5.63
CA PHE A 48 -28.70 -19.99 -5.41
C PHE A 48 -28.08 -20.57 -6.70
N VAL A 49 -28.71 -20.36 -7.86
CA VAL A 49 -28.18 -20.84 -9.15
C VAL A 49 -26.98 -20.01 -9.63
N LEU A 50 -26.92 -18.71 -9.30
CA LEU A 50 -25.74 -17.88 -9.60
C LEU A 50 -24.54 -18.21 -8.70
N ALA A 51 -24.78 -18.67 -7.46
CA ALA A 51 -23.73 -19.10 -6.55
C ALA A 51 -23.10 -20.44 -7.00
N LEU A 52 -23.87 -21.34 -7.64
CA LEU A 52 -23.33 -22.61 -8.14
C LEU A 52 -22.42 -22.44 -9.37
N PHE A 53 -22.65 -21.43 -10.21
CA PHE A 53 -21.77 -21.11 -11.35
C PHE A 53 -20.42 -20.51 -10.93
N PHE A 54 -20.27 -20.03 -9.69
CA PHE A 54 -18.97 -19.65 -9.15
C PHE A 54 -18.19 -20.81 -8.52
N VAL A 55 -18.86 -21.91 -8.15
CA VAL A 55 -18.23 -23.05 -7.44
C VAL A 55 -17.69 -24.12 -8.40
N LEU A 56 -18.21 -24.19 -9.63
CA LEU A 56 -17.78 -25.17 -10.65
C LEU A 56 -17.12 -24.50 -11.85
N ARG A 57 -16.16 -23.59 -11.63
CA ARG A 57 -15.08 -23.46 -12.61
C ARG A 57 -14.07 -24.57 -12.31
N PRO A 58 -13.77 -25.48 -13.24
CA PRO A 58 -12.58 -26.29 -13.09
C PRO A 58 -11.43 -25.30 -12.92
N GLN A 59 -10.80 -25.33 -11.75
CA GLN A 59 -9.45 -24.82 -11.57
C GLN A 59 -8.59 -25.67 -12.49
N ALA A 60 -8.54 -25.29 -13.76
CA ALA A 60 -7.35 -25.52 -14.53
C ALA A 60 -6.27 -24.79 -13.73
N GLU A 61 -5.54 -25.56 -12.93
CA GLU A 61 -4.25 -25.20 -12.36
C GLU A 61 -3.32 -24.95 -13.55
N ALA A 62 -3.54 -23.84 -14.25
CA ALA A 62 -2.43 -23.09 -14.79
C ALA A 62 -1.58 -22.82 -13.56
N ALA A 63 -0.48 -23.54 -13.44
CA ALA A 63 0.66 -23.16 -12.65
C ALA A 63 1.05 -21.76 -13.14
N ILE A 64 0.37 -20.74 -12.61
CA ILE A 64 0.88 -19.39 -12.57
C ILE A 64 2.06 -19.56 -11.64
N GLU A 65 3.23 -19.74 -12.24
CA GLU A 65 4.49 -19.52 -11.60
C GLU A 65 4.36 -18.16 -10.91
N ASN A 66 4.04 -18.19 -9.63
CA ASN A 66 3.93 -17.03 -8.77
C ASN A 66 5.38 -16.58 -8.59
N LYS A 67 5.91 -15.93 -9.63
CA LYS A 67 7.03 -15.03 -9.49
C LYS A 67 6.46 -13.86 -8.72
N GLU A 68 6.29 -14.10 -7.42
CA GLU A 68 6.05 -13.13 -6.38
C GLU A 68 6.89 -11.92 -6.80
N SER A 69 6.22 -10.81 -7.12
CA SER A 69 6.95 -9.57 -7.38
C SER A 69 7.56 -9.24 -6.03
N ASP A 70 8.77 -9.73 -5.81
CA ASP A 70 9.47 -9.70 -4.53
C ASP A 70 9.56 -8.21 -4.17
N VAL A 71 8.71 -7.80 -3.24
CA VAL A 71 8.67 -6.42 -2.74
C VAL A 71 9.95 -6.27 -1.95
N SER A 72 11.03 -5.92 -2.65
CA SER A 72 12.33 -5.77 -2.03
C SER A 72 12.38 -4.47 -1.23
N THR A 73 11.71 -3.43 -1.72
CA THR A 73 11.75 -2.10 -1.14
C THR A 73 10.34 -1.55 -0.98
N LEU A 74 10.01 -1.01 0.19
CA LEU A 74 8.84 -0.18 0.38
C LEU A 74 9.26 1.29 0.49
N ILE A 75 8.78 2.13 -0.41
CA ILE A 75 9.06 3.58 -0.39
C ILE A 75 7.96 4.26 0.45
N VAL A 76 8.34 5.10 1.41
CA VAL A 76 7.40 5.87 2.23
C VAL A 76 7.76 7.35 2.13
N THR A 77 6.77 8.20 1.86
CA THR A 77 6.98 9.64 1.70
C THR A 77 5.71 10.44 1.99
N GLY A 78 5.82 11.76 2.08
CA GLY A 78 4.67 12.66 2.18
C GLY A 78 3.95 12.87 0.83
N TYR A 79 2.72 13.38 0.86
CA TYR A 79 1.94 13.68 -0.35
C TYR A 79 2.03 15.17 -0.76
N SER A 80 3.24 15.62 -1.09
CA SER A 80 3.53 16.95 -1.64
C SER A 80 3.99 16.85 -3.11
N LEU A 81 4.07 17.97 -3.83
CA LEU A 81 4.46 17.97 -5.25
C LEU A 81 5.81 17.27 -5.49
N HIS A 82 6.87 17.72 -4.82
CA HIS A 82 8.22 17.19 -4.99
C HIS A 82 8.33 15.74 -4.55
N SER A 83 7.79 15.44 -3.37
CA SER A 83 7.84 14.09 -2.80
C SER A 83 7.09 13.07 -3.65
N ARG A 84 5.92 13.45 -4.17
CA ARG A 84 5.12 12.62 -5.06
C ARG A 84 5.80 12.41 -6.40
N LEU A 85 6.31 13.47 -7.03
CA LEU A 85 7.00 13.37 -8.31
C LEU A 85 8.20 12.41 -8.22
N LEU A 86 9.04 12.55 -7.19
CA LEU A 86 10.17 11.65 -6.99
C LEU A 86 9.73 10.21 -6.75
N ALA A 87 8.69 10.00 -5.93
CA ALA A 87 8.17 8.66 -5.67
C ALA A 87 7.52 8.01 -6.90
N ASP A 88 6.83 8.78 -7.74
CA ASP A 88 6.26 8.31 -9.00
C ASP A 88 7.38 7.89 -9.98
N LEU A 89 8.46 8.68 -10.07
CA LEU A 89 9.65 8.32 -10.85
C LEU A 89 10.30 7.04 -10.32
N LEU A 90 10.50 6.94 -9.00
CA LEU A 90 11.06 5.75 -8.37
C LEU A 90 10.20 4.53 -8.61
N GLN A 91 8.88 4.62 -8.44
CA GLN A 91 7.98 3.51 -8.71
C GLN A 91 8.02 3.12 -10.19
N PHE A 92 8.09 4.09 -11.11
CA PHE A 92 8.21 3.80 -12.53
C PHE A 92 9.46 2.98 -12.86
N HIS A 93 10.61 3.32 -12.26
CA HIS A 93 11.89 2.65 -12.51
C HIS A 93 12.04 1.32 -11.74
N THR A 94 11.68 1.31 -10.46
CA THR A 94 11.92 0.18 -9.55
C THR A 94 10.77 -0.82 -9.49
N LYS A 95 9.58 -0.42 -9.95
CA LYS A 95 8.31 -1.16 -9.81
C LYS A 95 7.88 -1.44 -8.37
N GLN A 96 8.55 -0.82 -7.40
CA GLN A 96 8.30 -1.02 -5.98
C GLN A 96 7.05 -0.26 -5.50
N PRO A 97 6.38 -0.75 -4.43
CA PRO A 97 5.24 -0.07 -3.85
C PRO A 97 5.64 1.23 -3.13
N VAL A 98 4.68 2.14 -3.05
CA VAL A 98 4.84 3.44 -2.40
C VAL A 98 3.73 3.66 -1.38
N ILE A 99 4.05 4.19 -0.20
CA ILE A 99 3.09 4.75 0.75
C ILE A 99 3.23 6.27 0.80
N PHE A 100 2.12 6.97 0.63
CA PHE A 100 1.99 8.41 0.79
C PHE A 100 1.27 8.75 2.09
N ILE A 101 1.95 9.51 2.95
CA ILE A 101 1.36 10.15 4.13
C ILE A 101 0.73 11.46 3.67
N THR A 102 -0.60 11.54 3.74
CA THR A 102 -1.36 12.64 3.12
C THR A 102 -1.32 13.93 3.93
N SER A 103 -1.15 13.83 5.25
CA SER A 103 -0.90 14.95 6.15
C SER A 103 -0.32 14.43 7.48
N PRO A 104 0.28 15.28 8.32
CA PRO A 104 0.86 14.85 9.60
C PRO A 104 -0.13 14.15 10.55
N ASN A 105 -1.41 14.53 10.49
CA ASN A 105 -2.49 13.99 11.33
C ASN A 105 -3.52 13.20 10.52
N ALA A 106 -3.12 12.68 9.35
CA ALA A 106 -4.03 11.96 8.48
C ALA A 106 -4.57 10.71 9.17
N LYS A 107 -5.88 10.46 9.05
CA LYS A 107 -6.51 9.21 9.49
C LYS A 107 -6.19 8.05 8.54
N GLU A 108 -5.75 8.37 7.32
CA GLU A 108 -5.49 7.41 6.25
C GLU A 108 -4.18 7.77 5.53
N VAL A 109 -3.43 6.74 5.14
CA VAL A 109 -2.33 6.82 4.19
C VAL A 109 -2.78 6.23 2.85
N LEU A 110 -2.13 6.63 1.76
CA LEU A 110 -2.38 6.07 0.43
C LEU A 110 -1.28 5.08 0.08
N PHE A 111 -1.65 3.84 -0.19
CA PHE A 111 -0.76 2.82 -0.70
C PHE A 111 -0.92 2.68 -2.21
N VAL A 112 0.18 2.79 -2.94
CA VAL A 112 0.26 2.50 -4.36
C VAL A 112 0.97 1.16 -4.54
N PRO A 113 0.26 0.11 -4.99
CA PRO A 113 0.85 -1.22 -5.16
C PRO A 113 2.02 -1.22 -6.15
N ALA A 114 2.87 -2.26 -6.03
CA ALA A 114 3.91 -2.56 -7.00
C ALA A 114 3.31 -2.67 -8.42
N GLN A 115 4.00 -2.08 -9.40
CA GLN A 115 3.57 -2.15 -10.79
C GLN A 115 4.10 -3.44 -11.43
N ARG A 116 3.21 -4.26 -11.99
CA ARG A 116 3.58 -5.49 -12.71
C ARG A 116 3.26 -5.35 -14.20
N LYS A 117 4.10 -5.92 -15.06
CA LYS A 117 3.93 -5.79 -16.53
C LYS A 117 2.69 -6.52 -17.03
N ASP A 118 2.31 -7.59 -16.35
CA ASP A 118 1.23 -8.53 -16.65
C ASP A 118 -0.09 -8.19 -15.94
N VAL A 119 -0.10 -7.17 -15.08
CA VAL A 119 -1.30 -6.77 -14.32
C VAL A 119 -1.66 -5.32 -14.65
N PRO A 120 -2.94 -5.03 -14.93
CA PRO A 120 -3.40 -3.65 -15.12
C PRO A 120 -2.99 -2.77 -13.94
N ALA A 121 -2.74 -1.49 -14.23
CA ALA A 121 -2.41 -0.51 -13.20
C ALA A 121 -3.47 -0.53 -12.08
N GLN A 122 -3.03 -0.86 -10.87
CA GLN A 122 -3.90 -0.97 -9.72
C GLN A 122 -4.20 0.43 -9.17
N LYS A 123 -5.45 0.65 -8.74
CA LYS A 123 -5.82 1.89 -8.06
C LYS A 123 -5.12 1.97 -6.70
N PRO A 124 -4.72 3.18 -6.26
CA PRO A 124 -4.25 3.38 -4.90
C PRO A 124 -5.28 2.92 -3.87
N LEU A 125 -4.81 2.30 -2.80
CA LEU A 125 -5.60 1.84 -1.66
C LEU A 125 -5.48 2.82 -0.51
N LYS A 126 -6.56 3.02 0.24
CA LYS A 126 -6.54 3.76 1.49
C LYS A 126 -6.32 2.79 2.64
N VAL A 127 -5.35 3.09 3.49
CA VAL A 127 -5.01 2.30 4.68
C VAL A 127 -5.18 3.20 5.89
N LEU A 128 -5.85 2.72 6.93
CA LEU A 128 -5.97 3.46 8.18
C LEU A 128 -4.57 3.72 8.76
N ALA A 129 -4.31 4.94 9.22
CA ALA A 129 -3.02 5.30 9.81
C ALA A 129 -2.67 4.41 11.02
N ALA A 130 -3.68 4.03 11.81
CA ALA A 130 -3.51 3.09 12.92
C ALA A 130 -3.03 1.68 12.49
N GLU A 131 -3.30 1.29 11.24
CA GLU A 131 -2.91 0.01 10.67
C GLU A 131 -1.58 0.08 9.90
N PHE A 132 -0.91 1.24 9.87
CA PHE A 132 0.32 1.44 9.10
C PHE A 132 1.39 0.40 9.43
N HIS A 133 1.64 0.13 10.71
CA HIS A 133 2.61 -0.87 11.14
C HIS A 133 2.28 -2.27 10.61
N ASN A 134 1.04 -2.71 10.81
CA ASN A 134 0.55 -4.01 10.37
C ASN A 134 0.66 -4.15 8.85
N PHE A 135 0.35 -3.07 8.14
CA PHE A 135 0.40 -3.02 6.69
C PHE A 135 1.84 -3.08 6.15
N VAL A 136 2.78 -2.33 6.72
CA VAL A 136 4.21 -2.40 6.36
C VAL A 136 4.76 -3.80 6.59
N ASN A 137 4.42 -4.44 7.72
CA ASN A 137 4.86 -5.80 8.01
C ASN A 137 4.24 -6.82 7.07
N PHE A 138 2.96 -6.67 6.72
CA PHE A 138 2.29 -7.56 5.77
C PHE A 138 2.92 -7.50 4.37
N ALA A 139 3.44 -6.33 3.96
CA ALA A 139 4.15 -6.19 2.70
C ALA A 139 5.53 -6.92 2.70
N HIS A 140 6.02 -7.36 3.86
CA HIS A 140 7.29 -8.06 4.06
C HIS A 140 8.48 -7.49 3.26
N PRO A 141 8.72 -6.16 3.25
CA PRO A 141 9.80 -5.61 2.46
C PRO A 141 11.17 -5.99 3.04
N LYS A 142 12.15 -6.24 2.17
CA LYS A 142 13.55 -6.42 2.60
C LYS A 142 14.14 -5.13 3.18
N GLN A 143 13.70 -3.99 2.66
CA GLN A 143 14.08 -2.67 3.14
C GLN A 143 12.96 -1.63 3.01
N VAL A 144 12.98 -0.62 3.87
CA VAL A 144 12.12 0.56 3.80
C VAL A 144 12.97 1.78 3.47
N VAL A 145 12.52 2.60 2.53
CA VAL A 145 13.18 3.86 2.16
C VAL A 145 12.22 5.02 2.48
N LEU A 146 12.62 5.84 3.44
CA LEU A 146 11.91 7.03 3.88
C LEU A 146 12.44 8.25 3.14
N LEU A 147 11.57 8.96 2.42
CA LEU A 147 11.95 10.14 1.63
C LEU A 147 11.41 11.43 2.28
N GLY A 148 12.33 12.33 2.64
CA GLY A 148 12.01 13.64 3.18
C GLY A 148 12.02 13.69 4.71
N GLU A 149 12.09 14.93 5.21
CA GLU A 149 12.14 15.28 6.63
C GLU A 149 10.86 14.92 7.41
N GLU A 150 10.87 15.17 8.73
CA GLU A 150 9.76 14.86 9.64
C GLU A 150 8.44 15.54 9.23
N LYS A 151 8.48 16.72 8.61
CA LYS A 151 7.27 17.40 8.11
C LYS A 151 6.52 16.61 7.03
N PHE A 152 7.21 15.72 6.32
CA PHE A 152 6.63 14.84 5.30
C PHE A 152 6.30 13.45 5.86
N ILE A 153 7.14 12.94 6.76
CA ILE A 153 6.99 11.65 7.42
C ILE A 153 7.13 11.89 8.94
N PRO A 154 6.01 12.15 9.64
CA PRO A 154 6.02 12.38 11.07
C PRO A 154 6.70 11.25 11.85
N LYS A 155 7.31 11.61 12.99
CA LYS A 155 8.06 10.68 13.83
C LYS A 155 7.31 9.39 14.18
N HIS A 156 6.01 9.48 14.46
CA HIS A 156 5.21 8.30 14.81
C HIS A 156 5.13 7.23 13.71
N TYR A 157 5.27 7.59 12.42
CA TYR A 157 5.36 6.59 11.35
C TYR A 157 6.74 5.93 11.27
N ARG A 158 7.79 6.63 11.71
CA ARG A 158 9.17 6.12 11.73
C ARG A 158 9.39 5.17 12.90
N ASP A 159 8.88 5.56 14.07
CA ASP A 159 9.06 4.82 15.33
C ASP A 159 8.36 3.46 15.33
N VAL A 160 7.31 3.30 14.52
CA VAL A 160 6.57 2.04 14.41
C VAL A 160 7.14 1.11 13.34
N LEU A 161 8.25 1.42 12.67
CA LEU A 161 8.83 0.48 11.72
C LEU A 161 9.45 -0.70 12.46
N ASN A 162 9.31 -1.90 11.88
CA ASN A 162 9.90 -3.10 12.44
C ASN A 162 11.44 -2.99 12.42
N PRO A 163 12.11 -3.08 13.58
CA PRO A 163 13.57 -2.88 13.66
C PRO A 163 14.38 -3.93 12.90
N ASN A 164 13.77 -5.07 12.55
CA ASN A 164 14.41 -6.11 11.74
C ASN A 164 14.42 -5.79 10.25
N ILE A 165 13.68 -4.77 9.80
CA ILE A 165 13.66 -4.33 8.39
C ILE A 165 14.67 -3.21 8.21
N LYS A 166 15.58 -3.37 7.25
CA LYS A 166 16.60 -2.35 6.97
C LYS A 166 15.93 -1.06 6.53
N THR A 167 16.18 0.04 7.24
CA THR A 167 15.54 1.33 6.95
C THR A 167 16.59 2.36 6.53
N TYR A 168 16.35 3.03 5.40
CA TYR A 168 17.15 4.18 4.94
C TYR A 168 16.30 5.44 5.04
N ALA A 169 16.79 6.45 5.74
CA ALA A 169 16.18 7.76 5.77
C ALA A 169 16.98 8.72 4.88
N LEU A 170 16.38 9.12 3.75
CA LEU A 170 16.96 10.06 2.81
C LEU A 170 16.28 11.42 3.03
N THR A 171 16.97 12.30 3.74
CA THR A 171 16.41 13.56 4.25
C THR A 171 17.28 14.73 3.82
N ASP A 172 16.68 15.69 3.13
CA ASP A 172 17.27 17.00 2.85
C ASP A 172 16.13 18.02 2.63
N LYS A 173 16.46 19.31 2.66
CA LYS A 173 15.55 20.39 2.26
C LYS A 173 15.44 20.48 0.73
N ASP A 174 16.53 20.16 0.03
CA ASP A 174 16.60 20.09 -1.43
C ASP A 174 16.24 18.69 -1.92
N TRP A 175 15.11 18.58 -2.63
CA TRP A 175 14.65 17.29 -3.16
C TRP A 175 15.53 16.75 -4.29
N LYS A 176 16.34 17.59 -4.95
CA LYS A 176 17.33 17.14 -5.92
C LYS A 176 18.47 16.38 -5.26
N ILE A 177 18.86 16.76 -4.04
CA ILE A 177 19.83 16.01 -3.23
C ILE A 177 19.23 14.64 -2.87
N ILE A 178 17.98 14.60 -2.40
CA ILE A 178 17.26 13.33 -2.13
C ILE A 178 17.19 12.47 -3.40
N ALA A 179 16.90 13.08 -4.56
CA ALA A 179 16.87 12.36 -5.84
C ALA A 179 18.24 11.78 -6.24
N THR A 180 19.33 12.47 -5.93
CA THR A 180 20.71 12.00 -6.16
C THR A 180 21.05 10.83 -5.25
N GLN A 181 20.68 10.90 -3.97
CA GLN A 181 20.83 9.78 -3.03
C GLN A 181 20.03 8.55 -3.48
N CYS A 182 18.82 8.76 -4.01
CA CYS A 182 18.02 7.71 -4.61
C CYS A 182 18.67 7.13 -5.87
N GLU A 183 19.24 7.97 -6.74
CA GLU A 183 19.96 7.53 -7.93
C GLU A 183 21.08 6.56 -7.57
N GLU A 184 21.88 6.89 -6.56
CA GLU A 184 22.95 6.04 -6.04
C GLU A 184 22.41 4.76 -5.38
N LEU A 185 21.41 4.90 -4.49
CA LEU A 185 20.85 3.76 -3.74
C LEU A 185 20.20 2.71 -4.64
N PHE A 186 19.49 3.14 -5.68
CA PHE A 186 18.76 2.26 -6.58
C PHE A 186 19.50 1.96 -7.91
N GLY A 187 20.64 2.61 -8.16
CA GLY A 187 21.39 2.47 -9.41
C GLY A 187 20.63 2.96 -10.65
N ILE A 188 19.85 4.05 -10.52
CA ILE A 188 19.00 4.59 -11.59
C ILE A 188 19.67 5.82 -12.22
N SER A 189 20.49 5.60 -13.23
CA SER A 189 21.22 6.69 -13.91
C SER A 189 20.31 7.82 -14.40
N GLY A 190 20.65 9.05 -14.05
CA GLY A 190 19.95 10.27 -14.49
C GLY A 190 18.60 10.52 -13.81
N LEU A 191 18.26 9.82 -12.72
CA LEU A 191 17.04 10.05 -11.95
C LEU A 191 16.97 11.50 -11.44
N ALA A 192 18.06 12.04 -10.89
CA ALA A 192 18.07 13.40 -10.37
C ALA A 192 17.89 14.46 -11.48
N ALA A 193 18.53 14.25 -12.63
CA ALA A 193 18.36 15.12 -13.80
C ALA A 193 16.93 15.08 -14.35
N LYS A 194 16.34 13.89 -14.43
CA LYS A 194 14.96 13.70 -14.89
C LYS A 194 13.94 14.31 -13.93
N PHE A 195 14.17 14.16 -12.62
CA PHE A 195 13.37 14.81 -11.59
C PHE A 195 13.36 16.33 -11.76
N GLN A 196 14.54 16.95 -11.94
CA GLN A 196 14.63 18.38 -12.19
C GLN A 196 13.92 18.80 -13.48
N ALA A 197 14.13 18.07 -14.58
CA ALA A 197 13.49 18.37 -15.85
C ALA A 197 11.96 18.34 -15.78
N GLU A 198 11.38 17.41 -15.01
CA GLU A 198 9.94 17.35 -14.78
C GLU A 198 9.43 18.50 -13.90
N LEU A 199 10.18 18.92 -12.87
CA LEU A 199 9.86 20.13 -12.12
C LEU A 199 9.85 21.36 -13.03
N ASP A 200 10.89 21.54 -13.84
CA ASP A 200 10.98 22.69 -14.75
C ASP A 200 9.82 22.68 -15.76
N ARG A 201 9.42 21.49 -16.24
CA ARG A 201 8.25 21.33 -17.11
C ARG A 201 6.95 21.72 -16.41
N LEU A 202 6.75 21.30 -15.16
CA LEU A 202 5.59 21.66 -14.36
C LEU A 202 5.55 23.15 -14.05
N ALA A 203 6.70 23.77 -13.75
CA ALA A 203 6.82 25.21 -13.50
C ALA A 203 6.44 26.02 -14.76
N ARG A 204 6.93 25.62 -15.93
CA ARG A 204 6.52 26.21 -17.22
C ARG A 204 5.02 26.04 -17.49
N GLY A 205 4.41 24.97 -16.97
CA GLY A 205 2.97 24.71 -17.02
C GLY A 205 2.14 25.46 -15.98
N GLY A 206 2.75 26.34 -15.18
CA GLY A 206 2.05 27.14 -14.17
C GLY A 206 1.86 26.46 -12.81
N ALA A 207 2.51 25.31 -12.56
CA ALA A 207 2.49 24.69 -11.24
C ALA A 207 3.25 25.57 -10.22
N ASN A 208 2.65 25.81 -9.06
CA ASN A 208 3.36 26.47 -7.96
C ASN A 208 4.32 25.47 -7.32
N ILE A 209 5.59 25.55 -7.71
CA ILE A 209 6.61 24.60 -7.27
C ILE A 209 7.13 24.96 -5.87
N GLY A 210 6.94 26.20 -5.40
CA GLY A 210 7.58 26.68 -4.18
C GLY A 210 9.10 26.82 -4.37
N THR A 211 9.67 27.92 -3.89
CA THR A 211 11.09 28.21 -4.09
C THR A 211 11.96 27.19 -3.34
N GLN A 212 12.64 26.30 -4.07
CA GLN A 212 13.77 25.57 -3.53
C GLN A 212 14.98 26.50 -3.59
N GLU A 213 15.57 26.86 -2.45
CA GLU A 213 16.89 27.47 -2.43
C GLU A 213 17.89 26.44 -2.99
N SER A 214 18.18 26.54 -4.29
CA SER A 214 19.25 25.79 -4.95
C SER A 214 20.57 26.13 -4.27
N ARG A 215 21.05 25.26 -3.39
CA ARG A 215 22.42 25.32 -2.86
C ARG A 215 23.22 24.21 -3.51
N GLU A 216 24.39 24.56 -4.05
CA GLU A 216 25.33 23.57 -4.59
C GLU A 216 25.62 22.49 -3.55
N PRO A 217 25.71 21.20 -3.95
CA PRO A 217 25.98 20.11 -3.03
C PRO A 217 27.31 20.34 -2.31
N GLN A 218 27.27 20.52 -0.99
CA GLN A 218 28.47 20.62 -0.18
C GLN A 218 29.08 19.23 -0.03
N ILE A 219 30.29 19.05 -0.56
CA ILE A 219 31.10 17.85 -0.33
C ILE A 219 31.50 17.84 1.14
N VAL A 220 30.83 17.01 1.95
CA VAL A 220 31.23 16.77 3.34
C VAL A 220 32.37 15.77 3.34
N LEU A 221 33.60 16.26 3.42
CA LEU A 221 34.76 15.42 3.69
C LEU A 221 34.70 14.89 5.12
N PRO A 222 35.08 13.62 5.36
CA PRO A 222 35.15 13.07 6.70
C PRO A 222 36.16 13.86 7.54
N LYS A 223 35.75 14.24 8.76
CA LYS A 223 36.65 14.89 9.72
C LYS A 223 37.81 13.94 10.04
N LYS A 224 39.03 14.43 9.91
CA LYS A 224 40.25 13.81 10.44
C LYS A 224 40.28 13.88 11.96
#